data_AF-A0A166P1V3-F1
#
_entry.id   AF-A0A166P1V3-F1
#
_cell.length_a   1.000
_cell.length_b   1.000
_cell.length_c   1.000
_cell.angle_alpha   90.00
_cell.angle_beta   90.00
_cell.angle_gamma   90.00
#
_symmetry.space_group_name_H-M   'P 1'
#
loop_
_entity.id
_entity.type
_entity.pdbx_description
1 polymer ?
#
loop_
_entity_poly.entity_id
_entity_poly.type
_entity_poly.pdbx_seq_one_letter_code
_entity_poly.pdbx_strand_id
1 'polypeptide(L)'
;MRLAMLMAQGNLQDDCLEPERKDIRLWATEDQFKARLAMVHAGVGFWHARRYSTGAFYEAINIFLTTLAIWAYSSFANHPKGRGSEVGLTAEQDDPTASSDDSTLPSFIQLDRPTDDELVQFYVRRGSNMAALISGIGNIHGSGAPTRTLKEGRKILLQMANWGISTRFIWTLTRLIDYSEKTENSMTSSSEHTPVA
;
A
#
# COMPACT_ATOMS: atom_id res chain seq x y z
N MET A 1 -12.12 5.34 -4.29
CA MET A 1 -11.86 6.26 -5.43
C MET A 1 -12.37 7.68 -5.15
N ARG A 2 -13.61 7.86 -4.68
CA ARG A 2 -14.18 9.18 -4.33
C ARG A 2 -13.33 9.96 -3.31
N LEU A 3 -12.94 9.33 -2.20
CA LEU A 3 -12.07 9.95 -1.18
C LEU A 3 -10.79 10.57 -1.77
N ALA A 4 -10.07 9.82 -2.59
CA ALA A 4 -8.84 10.27 -3.24
C ALA A 4 -9.07 11.50 -4.16
N MET A 5 -10.20 11.54 -4.87
CA MET A 5 -10.56 12.71 -5.69
C MET A 5 -10.91 13.92 -4.82
N LEU A 6 -11.67 13.71 -3.74
CA LEU A 6 -12.06 14.77 -2.81
C LEU A 6 -10.82 15.38 -2.12
N MET A 7 -9.88 14.55 -1.68
CA MET A 7 -8.60 14.99 -1.13
C MET A 7 -7.76 15.77 -2.14
N ALA A 8 -7.70 15.34 -3.40
CA ALA A 8 -6.92 16.03 -4.43
C ALA A 8 -7.48 17.42 -4.81
N GLN A 9 -8.80 17.61 -4.71
CA GLN A 9 -9.49 18.87 -5.00
C GLN A 9 -9.25 19.96 -3.94
N GLY A 10 -8.83 19.59 -2.72
CA GLY A 10 -8.26 20.52 -1.73
C GLY A 10 -9.21 21.57 -1.14
N ASN A 11 -10.54 21.40 -1.27
CA ASN A 11 -11.51 22.40 -0.83
C ASN A 11 -12.68 21.82 -0.02
N LEU A 12 -12.43 20.81 0.80
CA LEU A 12 -13.47 20.10 1.55
C LEU A 12 -13.09 19.98 3.03
N GLN A 13 -14.04 20.29 3.90
CA GLN A 13 -13.95 20.10 5.35
C GLN A 13 -13.83 18.61 5.69
N ASP A 14 -13.03 18.27 6.72
CA ASP A 14 -12.79 16.88 7.15
C ASP A 14 -14.10 16.12 7.42
N ASP A 15 -15.14 16.81 7.92
CA ASP A 15 -16.47 16.24 8.18
C ASP A 15 -17.11 15.58 6.95
N CYS A 16 -16.84 16.09 5.75
CA CYS A 16 -17.38 15.52 4.51
C CYS A 16 -16.64 14.24 4.07
N LEU A 17 -15.43 13.99 4.59
CA LEU A 17 -14.56 12.87 4.20
C LEU A 17 -14.66 11.68 5.14
N GLU A 18 -15.18 11.90 6.36
CA GLU A 18 -15.37 10.87 7.38
C GLU A 18 -16.19 9.66 6.92
N PRO A 19 -17.32 9.78 6.17
CA PRO A 19 -18.05 8.60 5.73
C PRO A 19 -17.22 7.74 4.78
N GLU A 20 -16.50 8.33 3.80
CA GLU A 20 -15.67 7.54 2.89
C GLU A 20 -14.45 6.93 3.59
N ARG A 21 -13.86 7.63 4.57
CA ARG A 21 -12.78 7.07 5.41
C ARG A 21 -13.28 5.87 6.21
N LYS A 22 -14.50 5.95 6.75
CA LYS A 22 -15.13 4.86 7.51
C LYS A 22 -15.34 3.62 6.62
N ASP A 23 -15.86 3.79 5.42
CA ASP A 23 -16.10 2.68 4.49
C ASP A 23 -14.79 2.00 4.07
N ILE A 24 -13.74 2.78 3.78
CA ILE A 24 -12.42 2.25 3.41
C ILE A 24 -11.78 1.54 4.62
N ARG A 25 -11.93 2.10 5.82
CA ARG A 25 -11.46 1.45 7.05
C ARG A 25 -12.18 0.12 7.27
N LEU A 26 -13.50 0.08 7.14
CA LEU A 26 -14.28 -1.15 7.26
C LEU A 26 -13.82 -2.21 6.25
N TRP A 27 -13.60 -1.82 4.99
CA TRP A 27 -13.06 -2.71 3.97
C TRP A 27 -11.69 -3.27 4.35
N ALA A 28 -10.80 -2.39 4.83
CA ALA A 28 -9.44 -2.77 5.21
C ALA A 28 -9.38 -3.61 6.49
N THR A 29 -10.28 -3.38 7.46
CA THR A 29 -10.24 -3.99 8.80
C THR A 29 -11.17 -5.17 8.99
N GLU A 30 -12.39 -5.13 8.46
CA GLU A 30 -13.41 -6.19 8.62
C GLU A 30 -13.44 -7.13 7.40
N ASP A 31 -13.39 -6.59 6.18
CA ASP A 31 -13.36 -7.37 4.93
C ASP A 31 -11.92 -7.76 4.51
N GLN A 32 -11.08 -8.09 5.49
CA GLN A 32 -9.63 -8.30 5.33
C GLN A 32 -9.25 -9.29 4.24
N PHE A 33 -10.02 -10.37 4.05
CA PHE A 33 -9.75 -11.36 3.01
C PHE A 33 -9.92 -10.77 1.61
N LYS A 34 -10.98 -9.99 1.39
CA LYS A 34 -11.22 -9.28 0.11
C LYS A 34 -10.16 -8.20 -0.10
N ALA A 35 -9.79 -7.48 0.96
CA ALA A 35 -8.75 -6.46 0.90
C ALA A 35 -7.38 -7.03 0.52
N ARG A 36 -6.97 -8.15 1.15
CA ARG A 36 -5.71 -8.84 0.81
C ARG A 36 -5.74 -9.45 -0.59
N LEU A 37 -6.86 -10.04 -1.01
CA LEU A 37 -7.02 -10.53 -2.38
C LEU A 37 -6.89 -9.37 -3.40
N ALA A 38 -7.47 -8.21 -3.09
CA ALA A 38 -7.30 -7.02 -3.91
C ALA A 38 -5.82 -6.57 -3.96
N MET A 39 -5.03 -6.73 -2.89
CA MET A 39 -3.59 -6.44 -2.90
C MET A 39 -2.80 -7.39 -3.82
N VAL A 40 -3.18 -8.67 -3.87
CA VAL A 40 -2.58 -9.62 -4.83
C VAL A 40 -2.85 -9.17 -6.27
N HIS A 41 -4.11 -8.85 -6.61
CA HIS A 41 -4.43 -8.33 -7.95
C HIS A 41 -3.75 -6.99 -8.25
N ALA A 42 -3.64 -6.12 -7.26
CA ALA A 42 -2.94 -4.85 -7.37
C ALA A 42 -1.44 -5.07 -7.68
N GLY A 43 -0.78 -5.99 -6.98
CA GLY A 43 0.61 -6.36 -7.25
C GLY A 43 0.80 -6.89 -8.67
N VAL A 44 -0.09 -7.74 -9.16
CA VAL A 44 -0.10 -8.22 -10.56
C VAL A 44 -0.23 -7.07 -11.55
N GLY A 45 -1.07 -6.07 -11.26
CA GLY A 45 -1.21 -4.87 -12.10
C GLY A 45 0.12 -4.12 -12.27
N PHE A 46 0.86 -3.90 -11.17
CA PHE A 46 2.19 -3.29 -11.21
C PHE A 46 3.22 -4.18 -11.92
N TRP A 47 3.19 -5.48 -11.69
CA TRP A 47 4.08 -6.43 -12.37
C TRP A 47 3.88 -6.41 -13.89
N HIS A 48 2.62 -6.44 -14.34
CA HIS A 48 2.26 -6.41 -15.75
C HIS A 48 2.70 -5.10 -16.42
N ALA A 49 2.35 -3.95 -15.85
CA ALA A 49 2.72 -2.66 -16.46
C ALA A 49 4.24 -2.48 -16.59
N ARG A 50 5.04 -3.00 -15.66
CA ARG A 50 6.51 -2.89 -15.74
C ARG A 50 7.15 -3.77 -16.81
N ARG A 51 6.49 -4.86 -17.23
CA ARG A 51 7.08 -5.87 -18.13
C ARG A 51 6.45 -5.93 -19.51
N TYR A 52 5.14 -5.73 -19.56
CA TYR A 52 4.33 -6.01 -20.73
C TYR A 52 3.47 -4.82 -21.15
N SER A 53 3.72 -3.63 -20.58
CA SER A 53 3.04 -2.40 -21.02
C SER A 53 3.25 -2.19 -22.52
N THR A 54 2.15 -2.16 -23.26
CA THR A 54 2.12 -1.80 -24.67
C THR A 54 1.77 -0.33 -24.87
N GLY A 55 1.50 0.39 -23.76
CA GLY A 55 1.04 1.76 -23.79
C GLY A 55 -0.41 1.87 -24.24
N ALA A 56 -1.24 0.86 -23.99
CA ALA A 56 -2.67 0.90 -24.33
C ALA A 56 -3.46 1.84 -23.40
N PHE A 57 -4.55 2.43 -23.91
CA PHE A 57 -5.29 3.50 -23.22
C PHE A 57 -5.83 3.09 -21.84
N TYR A 58 -6.17 1.80 -21.64
CA TYR A 58 -6.71 1.27 -20.39
C TYR A 58 -5.64 0.98 -19.35
N GLU A 59 -4.36 0.91 -19.74
CA GLU A 59 -3.30 0.58 -18.80
C GLU A 59 -3.10 1.71 -17.77
N ALA A 60 -3.29 2.97 -18.17
CA ALA A 60 -3.20 4.12 -17.28
C ALA A 60 -4.27 4.11 -16.18
N ILE A 61 -5.53 3.77 -16.50
CA ILE A 61 -6.58 3.67 -15.48
C ILE A 61 -6.34 2.46 -14.57
N ASN A 62 -5.85 1.35 -15.11
CA ASN A 62 -5.51 0.18 -14.31
C ASN A 62 -4.46 0.53 -13.25
N ILE A 63 -3.35 1.16 -13.66
CA ILE A 63 -2.28 1.56 -12.72
C ILE A 63 -2.76 2.58 -11.71
N PHE A 64 -3.60 3.52 -12.12
CA PHE A 64 -4.20 4.48 -11.19
C PHE A 64 -5.06 3.78 -10.13
N LEU A 65 -5.95 2.85 -10.52
CA LEU A 65 -6.81 2.11 -9.59
C LEU A 65 -6.01 1.20 -8.65
N THR A 66 -5.03 0.48 -9.20
CA THR A 66 -4.08 -0.34 -8.43
C THR A 66 -3.35 0.50 -7.39
N THR A 67 -2.85 1.67 -7.78
CA THR A 67 -2.15 2.59 -6.87
C THR A 67 -3.07 3.05 -5.74
N LEU A 68 -4.30 3.44 -6.06
CA LEU A 68 -5.27 3.87 -5.06
C LEU A 68 -5.70 2.74 -4.12
N ALA A 69 -5.80 1.51 -4.62
CA ALA A 69 -6.12 0.34 -3.80
C ALA A 69 -5.02 0.08 -2.77
N ILE A 70 -3.75 0.05 -3.20
CA ILE A 70 -2.61 -0.15 -2.29
C ILE A 70 -2.47 1.02 -1.32
N TRP A 71 -2.67 2.25 -1.78
CA TRP A 71 -2.62 3.45 -0.93
C TRP A 71 -3.70 3.40 0.15
N ALA A 72 -4.94 3.07 -0.21
CA ALA A 72 -6.04 2.93 0.73
C ALA A 72 -5.77 1.81 1.72
N TYR A 73 -5.34 0.64 1.25
CA TYR A 73 -5.03 -0.47 2.13
C TYR A 73 -3.92 -0.12 3.13
N SER A 74 -2.78 0.39 2.64
CA SER A 74 -1.64 0.80 3.49
C SER A 74 -1.95 1.93 4.47
N SER A 75 -2.95 2.78 4.19
CA SER A 75 -3.33 3.90 5.06
C SER A 75 -4.30 3.50 6.18
N PHE A 76 -5.16 2.49 5.94
CA PHE A 76 -6.30 2.20 6.80
C PHE A 76 -6.29 0.79 7.42
N ALA A 77 -5.48 -0.13 6.92
CA ALA A 77 -5.39 -1.47 7.49
C ALA A 77 -4.62 -1.46 8.82
N ASN A 78 -5.15 -2.21 9.79
CA ASN A 78 -4.49 -2.40 11.08
C ASN A 78 -3.41 -3.47 10.94
N HIS A 79 -2.15 -3.05 11.00
CA HIS A 79 -1.02 -3.98 10.98
C HIS A 79 -0.29 -3.98 12.31
N PRO A 80 -0.07 -5.15 12.93
CA PRO A 80 0.76 -5.24 14.12
C PRO A 80 2.16 -4.77 13.78
N LYS A 81 2.58 -3.65 14.39
CA LYS A 81 3.94 -3.11 14.32
C LYS A 81 4.85 -4.08 15.08
N GLY A 82 5.37 -5.13 14.43
CA GLY A 82 6.31 -5.99 15.14
C GLY A 82 6.86 -7.22 14.44
N ARG A 83 6.13 -7.90 13.55
CA ARG A 83 6.59 -9.23 13.10
C ARG A 83 7.20 -9.30 11.70
N GLY A 84 6.97 -8.29 10.85
CA GLY A 84 7.45 -8.28 9.45
C GLY A 84 8.33 -7.08 9.09
N SER A 85 8.77 -6.29 10.07
CA SER A 85 9.66 -5.13 9.83
C SER A 85 11.14 -5.55 9.72
N GLU A 86 11.50 -6.68 10.30
CA GLU A 86 12.86 -7.22 10.33
C GLU A 86 13.04 -8.37 9.33
N VAL A 87 12.65 -8.18 8.07
CA VAL A 87 13.22 -9.02 6.99
C VAL A 87 14.61 -8.46 6.66
N GLY A 88 15.50 -8.51 7.65
CA GLY A 88 16.90 -8.18 7.57
C GLY A 88 17.72 -9.42 7.89
N LEU A 89 18.14 -10.14 6.84
CA LEU A 89 19.31 -11.02 6.70
C LEU A 89 20.06 -11.49 7.98
N THR A 90 19.36 -11.99 8.99
CA THR A 90 19.98 -12.67 10.14
C THR A 90 19.21 -13.96 10.38
N ALA A 91 19.62 -14.99 9.65
CA ALA A 91 19.52 -16.33 10.17
C ALA A 91 20.37 -16.40 11.45
N GLU A 92 19.92 -17.21 12.42
CA GLU A 92 20.57 -17.52 13.70
C GLU A 92 20.20 -16.62 14.89
N GLN A 93 19.05 -16.91 15.50
CA GLN A 93 18.92 -16.86 16.96
C GLN A 93 17.90 -17.90 17.44
N ASP A 94 18.43 -18.98 18.04
CA ASP A 94 17.69 -20.04 18.73
C ASP A 94 16.99 -19.47 19.98
N ASP A 95 15.65 -19.47 19.98
CA ASP A 95 14.81 -19.37 21.18
C ASP A 95 14.02 -20.69 21.32
N PRO A 96 14.24 -21.49 22.37
CA PRO A 96 13.68 -22.84 22.48
C PRO A 96 12.23 -22.90 22.99
N THR A 97 11.50 -21.77 23.02
CA THR A 97 10.13 -21.72 23.56
C THR A 97 9.01 -21.53 22.53
N ALA A 98 9.33 -21.32 21.25
CA ALA A 98 8.35 -21.35 20.17
C ALA A 98 8.13 -22.81 19.73
N SER A 99 6.87 -23.28 19.80
CA SER A 99 6.47 -24.54 19.18
C SER A 99 7.05 -24.65 17.77
N SER A 100 7.74 -25.74 17.47
CA SER A 100 8.57 -26.00 16.27
C SER A 100 7.85 -25.92 14.90
N ASP A 101 6.62 -25.42 14.86
CA ASP A 101 5.71 -25.43 13.72
C ASP A 101 5.52 -24.03 13.09
N ASP A 102 6.00 -22.94 13.72
CA ASP A 102 5.85 -21.56 13.21
C ASP A 102 7.06 -21.10 12.38
N SER A 103 8.23 -21.76 12.50
CA SER A 103 9.44 -21.44 11.71
C SER A 103 9.37 -21.88 10.25
N THR A 104 8.39 -22.72 9.90
CA THR A 104 8.14 -23.20 8.54
C THR A 104 7.14 -22.33 7.77
N LEU A 105 6.46 -21.39 8.46
CA LEU A 105 5.45 -20.56 7.83
C LEU A 105 6.09 -19.41 7.04
N PRO A 106 5.57 -19.10 5.83
CA PRO A 106 6.07 -17.97 5.05
C PRO A 106 5.96 -16.63 5.80
N SER A 107 7.09 -15.94 5.96
CA SER A 107 7.16 -14.66 6.65
C SER A 107 6.86 -13.44 5.76
N PHE A 108 7.01 -13.58 4.44
CA PHE A 108 6.72 -12.52 3.48
C PHE A 108 6.16 -13.03 2.14
N ILE A 109 5.40 -12.18 1.45
CA ILE A 109 4.95 -12.38 0.07
C ILE A 109 5.43 -11.22 -0.79
N GLN A 110 5.92 -11.50 -1.99
CA GLN A 110 6.19 -10.48 -2.99
C GLN A 110 5.03 -10.38 -3.98
N LEU A 111 4.13 -9.41 -3.77
CA LEU A 111 2.85 -9.30 -4.48
C LEU A 111 3.00 -8.98 -5.98
N ASP A 112 4.13 -8.39 -6.38
CA ASP A 112 4.40 -8.02 -7.76
C ASP A 112 5.29 -9.04 -8.50
N ARG A 113 5.15 -10.32 -8.15
CA ARG A 113 5.78 -11.46 -8.83
C ARG A 113 4.80 -12.61 -8.99
N PRO A 114 4.99 -13.49 -10.00
CA PRO A 114 4.30 -14.76 -10.05
C PRO A 114 4.49 -15.48 -8.71
N THR A 115 3.37 -15.84 -8.09
CA THR A 115 3.29 -16.46 -6.78
C THR A 115 2.36 -17.66 -6.91
N ASP A 116 2.67 -18.77 -6.25
CA ASP A 116 1.80 -19.94 -6.25
C ASP A 116 0.50 -19.70 -5.45
N ASP A 117 -0.52 -20.50 -5.74
CA ASP A 117 -1.85 -20.34 -5.14
C ASP A 117 -1.85 -20.65 -3.63
N GLU A 118 -0.92 -21.47 -3.13
CA GLU A 118 -0.83 -21.85 -1.72
C GLU A 118 -0.35 -20.66 -0.88
N LEU A 119 0.68 -19.96 -1.33
CA LEU A 119 1.22 -18.76 -0.73
C LEU A 119 0.24 -17.57 -0.85
N VAL A 120 -0.48 -17.45 -1.97
CA VAL A 120 -1.58 -16.48 -2.11
C VAL A 120 -2.69 -16.77 -1.11
N GLN A 121 -3.14 -18.01 -1.01
CA GLN A 121 -4.17 -18.41 -0.05
C GLN A 121 -3.71 -18.18 1.40
N PHE A 122 -2.44 -18.49 1.70
CA PHE A 122 -1.85 -18.24 3.00
C PHE A 122 -1.85 -16.73 3.32
N TYR A 123 -1.41 -15.88 2.39
CA TYR A 123 -1.45 -14.43 2.57
C TYR A 123 -2.88 -13.90 2.76
N VAL A 124 -3.83 -14.35 1.94
CA VAL A 124 -5.24 -13.95 2.10
C VAL A 124 -5.74 -14.32 3.49
N ARG A 125 -5.45 -15.53 4.00
CA ARG A 125 -5.92 -15.99 5.31
C ARG A 125 -5.15 -15.38 6.50
N ARG A 126 -3.82 -15.35 6.45
CA ARG A 126 -2.91 -15.03 7.58
C ARG A 126 -1.97 -13.84 7.34
N GLY A 127 -2.12 -13.12 6.25
CA GLY A 127 -1.27 -12.00 5.84
C GLY A 127 -1.16 -10.80 6.80
N SER A 128 -1.99 -10.72 7.86
CA SER A 128 -1.79 -9.75 8.94
C SER A 128 -0.45 -9.92 9.67
N ASN A 129 0.07 -11.16 9.69
CA ASN A 129 1.33 -11.52 10.35
C ASN A 129 2.48 -11.66 9.34
N MET A 130 2.27 -11.25 8.10
CA MET A 130 3.19 -11.46 6.98
C MET A 130 3.59 -10.12 6.38
N ALA A 131 4.86 -9.97 5.98
CA ALA A 131 5.28 -8.81 5.22
C ALA A 131 4.77 -8.91 3.78
N ALA A 132 4.11 -7.86 3.27
CA ALA A 132 3.65 -7.79 1.89
C ALA A 132 4.49 -6.78 1.12
N LEU A 133 5.33 -7.27 0.21
CA LEU A 133 6.34 -6.48 -0.49
C LEU A 133 5.93 -6.19 -1.93
N ILE A 134 6.16 -4.95 -2.38
CA ILE A 134 6.05 -4.54 -3.79
C ILE A 134 7.32 -3.80 -4.19
N SER A 135 7.91 -4.13 -5.35
CA SER A 135 9.11 -3.45 -5.86
C SER A 135 8.86 -1.93 -5.98
N GLY A 136 9.80 -1.11 -5.53
CA GLY A 136 9.67 0.36 -5.50
C GLY A 136 8.89 0.92 -4.31
N ILE A 137 8.05 0.12 -3.64
CA ILE A 137 7.32 0.53 -2.41
C ILE A 137 7.96 -0.07 -1.16
N GLY A 138 8.38 -1.34 -1.22
CA GLY A 138 8.78 -2.13 -0.06
C GLY A 138 7.56 -2.74 0.66
N ASN A 139 7.64 -2.88 1.98
CA ASN A 139 6.53 -3.40 2.78
C ASN A 139 5.36 -2.42 2.81
N ILE A 140 4.20 -2.85 2.28
CA ILE A 140 2.99 -2.02 2.19
C ILE A 140 2.32 -1.77 3.54
N HIS A 141 2.71 -2.51 4.58
CA HIS A 141 2.22 -2.32 5.95
C HIS A 141 3.07 -1.29 6.75
N GLY A 142 4.17 -0.78 6.17
CA GLY A 142 5.05 0.17 6.85
C GLY A 142 4.48 1.59 6.94
N SER A 143 4.93 2.39 7.92
CA SER A 143 4.43 3.74 8.19
C SER A 143 4.52 4.71 7.00
N GLY A 144 5.57 4.61 6.17
CA GLY A 144 5.73 5.41 4.95
C GLY A 144 5.22 4.72 3.68
N ALA A 145 4.50 3.60 3.79
CA ALA A 145 4.00 2.87 2.62
C ALA A 145 2.96 3.65 1.79
N PRO A 146 2.00 4.40 2.37
CA PRO A 146 1.02 5.15 1.58
C PRO A 146 1.69 6.15 0.63
N THR A 147 2.61 6.97 1.14
CA THR A 147 3.32 8.01 0.38
C THR A 147 4.22 7.40 -0.70
N ARG A 148 4.95 6.33 -0.37
CA ARG A 148 5.76 5.58 -1.35
C ARG A 148 4.91 4.95 -2.44
N THR A 149 3.73 4.43 -2.09
CA THR A 149 2.78 3.85 -3.06
C THR A 149 2.35 4.88 -4.09
N LEU A 150 1.94 6.08 -3.64
CA LEU A 150 1.52 7.15 -4.54
C LEU A 150 2.67 7.59 -5.46
N LYS A 151 3.90 7.73 -4.92
CA LYS A 151 5.10 8.09 -5.69
C LYS A 151 5.42 7.06 -6.77
N GLU A 152 5.38 5.77 -6.42
CA GLU A 152 5.68 4.68 -7.37
C GLU A 152 4.60 4.57 -8.45
N GLY A 153 3.31 4.68 -8.08
CA GLY A 153 2.21 4.69 -9.05
C GLY A 153 2.32 5.86 -10.04
N ARG A 154 2.64 7.06 -9.55
CA ARG A 154 2.89 8.24 -10.40
C ARG A 154 4.08 8.00 -11.35
N LYS A 155 5.16 7.41 -10.84
CA LYS A 155 6.36 7.11 -11.64
C LYS A 155 6.04 6.17 -12.80
N ILE A 156 5.25 5.11 -12.56
CA ILE A 156 4.81 4.20 -13.62
C ILE A 156 3.93 4.94 -14.63
N LEU A 157 2.96 5.74 -14.18
CA LEU A 157 2.08 6.51 -15.08
C LEU A 157 2.83 7.50 -15.97
N LEU A 158 3.90 8.14 -15.46
CA LEU A 158 4.73 9.05 -16.26
C LEU A 158 5.40 8.34 -17.44
N GLN A 159 5.68 7.04 -17.34
CA GLN A 159 6.22 6.23 -18.44
C GLN A 159 5.15 5.85 -19.48
N MET A 160 3.87 6.07 -19.16
CA MET A 160 2.70 5.67 -19.95
C MET A 160 1.93 6.89 -20.48
N ALA A 161 2.59 8.05 -20.56
CA ALA A 161 1.99 9.35 -20.88
C ALA A 161 1.50 9.52 -22.34
N ASN A 162 1.41 8.42 -23.09
CA ASN A 162 1.04 8.42 -24.51
C ASN A 162 -0.42 8.86 -24.74
N TRP A 163 -1.26 8.79 -23.71
CA TRP A 163 -2.66 9.20 -23.76
C TRP A 163 -2.93 10.32 -22.75
N GLY A 164 -3.61 11.38 -23.19
CA GLY A 164 -3.93 12.54 -22.34
C GLY A 164 -4.75 12.22 -21.09
N ILE A 165 -5.39 11.04 -21.01
CA ILE A 165 -6.10 10.58 -19.81
C ILE A 165 -5.16 10.37 -18.61
N SER A 166 -3.90 9.98 -18.87
CA SER A 166 -2.89 9.77 -17.83
C SER A 166 -2.54 11.06 -17.09
N THR A 167 -2.61 12.23 -17.77
CA THR A 167 -2.34 13.55 -17.19
C THR A 167 -3.20 13.83 -15.98
N ARG A 168 -4.50 13.48 -16.04
CA ARG A 168 -5.42 13.69 -14.91
C ARG A 168 -5.06 12.78 -13.73
N PHE A 169 -4.70 11.52 -14.00
CA PHE A 169 -4.28 10.58 -12.96
C PHE A 169 -2.97 11.00 -12.29
N ILE A 170 -1.98 11.40 -13.08
CA ILE A 170 -0.69 11.93 -12.59
C ILE A 170 -0.90 13.17 -11.72
N TRP A 171 -1.78 14.08 -12.15
CA TRP A 171 -2.13 15.27 -11.38
C TRP A 171 -2.78 14.89 -10.04
N THR A 172 -3.76 13.99 -10.04
CA THR A 172 -4.42 13.52 -8.81
C THR A 172 -3.43 12.87 -7.84
N LEU A 173 -2.55 11.98 -8.33
CA LEU A 173 -1.54 11.35 -7.47
C LEU A 173 -0.55 12.38 -6.91
N THR A 174 -0.14 13.37 -7.71
CA THR A 174 0.75 14.45 -7.25
C THR A 174 0.12 15.22 -6.09
N ARG A 175 -1.15 15.59 -6.21
CA ARG A 175 -1.89 16.29 -5.15
C ARG A 175 -1.99 15.47 -3.87
N LEU A 176 -2.21 14.16 -3.99
CA LEU A 176 -2.25 13.25 -2.84
C LEU A 176 -0.87 13.11 -2.17
N ILE A 177 0.21 13.06 -2.95
CA ILE A 177 1.59 13.04 -2.43
C ILE A 177 1.83 14.30 -1.59
N ASP A 178 1.55 15.48 -2.14
CA ASP A 178 1.74 16.76 -1.44
C ASP A 178 0.93 16.81 -0.14
N TYR A 179 -0.30 16.29 -0.14
CA TYR A 179 -1.14 16.20 1.06
C TYR A 179 -0.57 15.22 2.10
N SER A 180 -0.10 14.05 1.67
CA SER A 180 0.50 13.05 2.56
C SER A 180 1.79 13.58 3.23
N GLU A 181 2.66 14.23 2.46
CA GLU A 181 3.92 14.79 2.98
C GLU A 181 3.66 15.94 3.97
N LYS A 182 2.67 16.80 3.70
CA LYS A 182 2.24 17.83 4.65
C LYS A 182 1.73 17.24 5.96
N THR A 183 0.97 16.14 5.88
CA THR A 183 0.43 15.46 7.05
C THR A 183 1.54 14.83 7.90
N GLU A 184 2.50 14.17 7.26
CA GLU A 184 3.68 13.58 7.92
C GLU A 184 4.55 14.65 8.61
N ASN A 185 4.77 15.80 7.94
CA ASN A 185 5.55 16.92 8.51
C ASN A 185 4.86 17.60 9.70
N SER A 186 3.52 17.63 9.73
CA SER A 186 2.75 18.16 10.88
C SER A 186 2.84 17.25 12.10
N MET A 187 2.84 15.93 11.89
CA MET A 187 2.95 14.93 12.98
C MET A 187 4.35 14.90 13.59
N THR A 188 5.40 15.08 12.78
CA THR A 188 6.79 15.11 13.26
C THR A 188 7.10 16.36 14.07
N SER A 189 6.66 17.54 13.63
CA SER A 189 6.83 18.80 14.39
C SER A 189 6.07 18.83 15.72
N SER A 190 4.95 18.11 15.82
CA SER A 190 4.19 17.97 17.07
C SER A 190 4.87 17.05 18.10
N SER A 191 5.76 16.14 17.67
CA SER A 191 6.45 15.22 18.59
C SER A 191 7.71 15.82 19.25
N GLU A 192 8.31 16.85 18.64
CA GLU A 192 9.52 17.51 19.17
C GLU A 192 9.26 18.45 20.36
N HIS A 193 7.99 18.68 20.74
CA HIS A 193 7.62 19.63 21.80
C HIS A 193 7.25 19.00 23.15
N THR A 194 7.78 17.81 23.45
CA THR A 194 7.70 17.25 24.82
C THR A 194 8.93 17.68 25.63
N PRO A 195 8.78 18.52 26.67
CA PRO A 195 9.89 18.86 27.55
C PRO A 195 10.24 17.63 28.39
N VAL A 196 11.52 17.24 28.34
CA VAL A 196 12.12 16.29 29.29
C VAL A 196 11.99 16.92 30.67
N ALA A 197 11.16 16.32 31.52
CA ALA A 197 11.04 16.64 32.94
C ALA A 197 12.04 15.80 33.75
#